data_AF-A0A6P6S9X8-F1
#
_entry.id   AF-A0A6P6S9X8-F1
#
_cell.length_a   1.000
_cell.length_b   1.000
_cell.length_c   1.000
_cell.angle_alpha   90.00
_cell.angle_beta   90.00
_cell.angle_gamma   90.00
#
_symmetry.space_group_name_H-M   'P 1'
#
loop_
_entity.id
_entity.type
_entity.pdbx_description
1 polymer ?
#
loop_
_entity_poly.entity_id
_entity_poly.type
_entity_poly.pdbx_seq_one_letter_code
_entity_poly.pdbx_strand_id
1 'polypeptide(L)'
;MNNNNASASHQNFSQEHLKSPLILPFAAAAKMEQPPEPTAKRSYWRFSKEDFFPEPTFENFSTYRSAVAKTPQRLKDRLLSRSSDDTELVVLKKQSENSMHQCLTWWDLMWLGFGSVVGSGIFSLTGQEIHDHAGPAIVLSYAISGLSALLSVFCYTEFSVDIPTAGGSFSFLRIELGDFLAYIAAGNILLEAIVGAAGLGRSWSSYFASVISSNPDLLRIKIDSFPEGFNLLDPLAVGILALCNGIAMSGSRRTSILTWVSSLISAGVIIFIIIVGFIHADTSNLVPFFPYGPKGMFTAAAVVYWSYTGFDMVATMAEETKKPSRDIPLGLVGSMSMITIIYCLMALALAMMVKYTEVDVNAAYSVAFEKIGMKWAKYLVGICALKGMTTSLLVGSMGQARYTTQIARSHMIPPYFALVHPKTRTPIYATLLVTTLSCILSLFSSLDVLSSVFSFSTLFIFMLMAVAVLVRRYYVKDVTPRNDHVKFLGCLFVIFGSSIGVTVFWCLNKGGWIGYVVTGVFWLIGTLGMAFLPRKRSPKVWGVPLVPWLPSLSIFINIFLIGSLGVVAIWRFVIASAVMLVYYVLVGVHTTYDVSHPEEPELKIEEGKANENQGTS
;
A
#
# COMPACT_ATOMS: atom_id res chain seq x y z
N MET A 1 -62.68 -25.96 15.50
CA MET A 1 -63.46 -24.84 16.06
C MET A 1 -62.80 -24.40 17.36
N ASN A 2 -62.29 -23.16 17.40
CA ASN A 2 -62.20 -22.20 18.54
C ASN A 2 -61.76 -22.71 19.94
N ASN A 3 -60.93 -22.04 20.73
CA ASN A 3 -60.22 -20.76 20.64
C ASN A 3 -59.26 -20.63 21.85
N ASN A 4 -58.13 -19.95 21.65
CA ASN A 4 -57.47 -18.94 22.49
C ASN A 4 -56.91 -19.19 23.92
N ASN A 5 -55.58 -19.01 23.97
CA ASN A 5 -54.79 -17.99 24.71
C ASN A 5 -54.25 -18.18 26.15
N ALA A 6 -52.94 -17.89 26.20
CA ALA A 6 -52.16 -17.11 27.17
C ALA A 6 -51.56 -17.80 28.41
N SER A 7 -50.22 -17.90 28.48
CA SER A 7 -49.34 -16.94 29.20
C SER A 7 -47.96 -17.57 29.51
N ALA A 8 -46.94 -16.70 29.58
CA ALA A 8 -45.52 -17.01 29.66
C ALA A 8 -45.03 -17.37 31.07
N SER A 9 -43.97 -18.18 31.15
CA SER A 9 -43.16 -18.35 32.37
C SER A 9 -41.66 -18.40 32.03
N HIS A 10 -41.00 -17.25 32.19
CA HIS A 10 -39.56 -17.15 32.43
C HIS A 10 -39.32 -17.18 33.94
N GLN A 11 -38.46 -18.07 34.44
CA GLN A 11 -37.92 -17.99 35.79
C GLN A 11 -36.40 -18.17 35.80
N ASN A 12 -35.78 -17.29 36.58
CA ASN A 12 -34.36 -17.09 36.83
C ASN A 12 -33.72 -18.24 37.62
N PHE A 13 -32.42 -18.48 37.40
CA PHE A 13 -31.56 -19.04 38.44
C PHE A 13 -30.15 -18.39 38.43
N SER A 14 -30.01 -17.51 39.42
CA SER A 14 -28.87 -17.13 40.27
C SER A 14 -27.40 -17.17 39.78
N GLN A 15 -26.81 -15.98 39.86
CA GLN A 15 -25.39 -15.68 40.08
C GLN A 15 -24.89 -16.29 41.40
N GLU A 16 -23.74 -16.97 41.37
CA GLU A 16 -22.72 -16.95 42.42
C GLU A 16 -21.50 -17.74 41.95
N HIS A 17 -20.39 -17.06 41.63
CA HIS A 17 -18.99 -17.48 41.80
C HIS A 17 -18.07 -16.59 40.96
N LEU A 18 -17.63 -15.46 41.53
CA LEU A 18 -16.36 -14.80 41.20
C LEU A 18 -16.08 -13.73 42.28
N LYS A 19 -15.35 -14.14 43.33
CA LYS A 19 -14.70 -13.23 44.31
C LYS A 19 -13.20 -13.16 43.94
N SER A 20 -12.81 -12.01 43.37
CA SER A 20 -11.63 -11.11 43.53
C SER A 20 -10.24 -11.63 43.99
N PRO A 21 -9.11 -10.88 43.84
CA PRO A 21 -8.90 -9.56 43.20
C PRO A 21 -7.63 -9.43 42.31
N LEU A 22 -7.69 -8.65 41.22
CA LEU A 22 -6.54 -7.84 40.77
C LEU A 22 -7.09 -6.57 40.11
N ILE A 23 -7.16 -5.50 40.91
CA ILE A 23 -7.72 -4.20 40.55
C ILE A 23 -6.54 -3.25 40.29
N LEU A 24 -6.43 -2.75 39.05
CA LEU A 24 -5.79 -1.49 38.64
C LEU A 24 -6.27 -1.16 37.20
N PRO A 25 -6.53 0.11 36.86
CA PRO A 25 -7.84 0.71 37.13
C PRO A 25 -8.67 0.88 35.85
N PHE A 26 -9.91 0.38 35.91
CA PHE A 26 -11.02 0.64 34.99
C PHE A 26 -11.54 2.10 35.02
N ALA A 27 -10.80 3.02 35.64
CA ALA A 27 -11.24 4.40 35.86
C ALA A 27 -11.08 5.32 34.63
N ALA A 28 -10.26 4.95 33.64
CA ALA A 28 -10.08 5.74 32.42
C ALA A 28 -11.14 5.47 31.33
N ALA A 29 -11.85 4.33 31.40
CA ALA A 29 -12.86 3.96 30.41
C ALA A 29 -14.27 4.51 30.73
N ALA A 30 -14.56 4.84 31.99
CA ALA A 30 -15.89 5.24 32.45
C ALA A 30 -16.16 6.77 32.35
N LYS A 31 -15.21 7.57 31.86
CA LYS A 31 -15.39 9.02 31.63
C LYS A 31 -15.68 9.41 30.17
N MET A 32 -15.82 8.44 29.27
CA MET A 32 -16.21 8.66 27.86
C MET A 32 -17.71 8.41 27.61
N GLU A 33 -18.56 8.59 28.62
CA GLU A 33 -20.02 8.38 28.51
C GLU A 33 -20.82 9.67 28.79
N GLN A 34 -20.22 10.82 28.50
CA GLN A 34 -20.97 12.04 28.20
C GLN A 34 -20.88 12.30 26.70
N PRO A 35 -22.02 12.50 25.99
CA PRO A 35 -21.94 13.05 24.64
C PRO A 35 -21.15 14.37 24.74
N PRO A 36 -20.18 14.64 23.85
CA PRO A 36 -19.53 15.95 23.86
C PRO A 36 -20.64 17.00 23.78
N GLU A 37 -20.57 18.03 24.64
CA GLU A 37 -21.34 19.27 24.41
C GLU A 37 -21.20 19.62 22.93
N PRO A 38 -22.25 20.14 22.25
CA PRO A 38 -22.16 20.49 20.85
C PRO A 38 -21.14 21.62 20.70
N THR A 39 -19.87 21.25 20.53
CA THR A 39 -18.79 22.13 20.17
C THR A 39 -19.27 22.86 18.93
N ALA A 40 -19.38 24.18 19.02
CA ALA A 40 -19.83 25.04 17.93
C ALA A 40 -19.27 24.51 16.61
N LYS A 41 -20.14 24.21 15.62
CA LYS A 41 -19.74 23.60 14.34
C LYS A 41 -18.56 24.37 13.76
N ARG A 42 -17.34 23.87 13.98
CA ARG A 42 -16.12 24.53 13.53
C ARG A 42 -16.10 24.45 12.01
N SER A 43 -15.75 25.55 11.35
CA SER A 43 -15.64 25.59 9.88
C SER A 43 -14.61 24.55 9.41
N TYR A 44 -14.92 23.82 8.33
CA TYR A 44 -13.97 22.89 7.71
C TYR A 44 -12.72 23.62 7.20
N TRP A 45 -12.91 24.81 6.63
CA TRP A 45 -11.85 25.67 6.12
C TRP A 45 -11.20 26.43 7.27
N ARG A 46 -10.38 25.74 8.05
CA ARG A 46 -9.61 26.30 9.16
C ARG A 46 -8.12 26.07 8.94
N PHE A 47 -7.30 26.94 9.49
CA PHE A 47 -5.85 26.79 9.53
C PHE A 47 -5.35 27.45 10.81
N SER A 48 -5.08 26.64 11.83
CA SER A 48 -4.55 27.10 13.11
C SER A 48 -3.44 26.17 13.59
N LYS A 49 -2.57 26.68 14.47
CA LYS A 49 -1.50 25.87 15.09
C LYS A 49 -2.08 24.67 15.85
N GLU A 50 -3.18 24.88 16.56
CA GLU A 50 -3.91 23.83 17.30
C GLU A 50 -4.49 22.74 16.39
N ASP A 51 -4.83 23.07 15.14
CA ASP A 51 -5.30 22.05 14.19
C ASP A 51 -4.16 21.23 13.58
N PHE A 52 -2.93 21.77 13.54
CA PHE A 52 -1.76 21.14 12.92
C PHE A 52 -0.90 20.36 13.92
N PHE A 53 -0.69 20.88 15.12
CA PHE A 53 -0.04 20.19 16.24
C PHE A 53 -0.79 20.50 17.55
N PRO A 54 -1.87 19.76 17.86
CA PRO A 54 -2.63 19.94 19.10
C PRO A 54 -1.88 19.43 20.35
N GLU A 55 -0.76 18.72 20.18
CA GLU A 55 -0.10 18.01 21.26
C GLU A 55 0.71 18.96 22.17
N PRO A 56 0.75 18.69 23.49
CA PRO A 56 1.40 19.54 24.47
C PRO A 56 2.90 19.76 24.18
N THR A 57 3.56 18.80 23.53
CA THR A 57 4.97 18.96 23.12
C THR A 57 5.19 20.20 22.24
N PHE A 58 4.22 20.58 21.40
CA PHE A 58 4.38 21.66 20.41
C PHE A 58 3.79 23.01 20.85
N GLU A 59 3.32 23.13 22.10
CA GLU A 59 2.81 24.40 22.63
C GLU A 59 3.88 25.49 22.60
N ASN A 60 5.08 25.22 23.14
CA ASN A 60 6.17 26.17 23.27
C ASN A 60 7.52 25.58 22.84
N PHE A 61 8.51 26.43 22.57
CA PHE A 61 9.86 25.96 22.19
C PHE A 61 10.58 25.27 23.35
N SER A 62 10.30 25.65 24.60
CA SER A 62 10.85 25.02 25.81
C SER A 62 10.35 23.60 26.01
N THR A 63 9.04 23.37 25.83
CA THR A 63 8.42 22.03 25.91
C THR A 63 8.94 21.12 24.80
N TYR A 64 9.07 21.65 23.58
CA TYR A 64 9.66 20.91 22.47
C TYR A 64 11.12 20.51 22.76
N ARG A 65 11.95 21.43 23.24
CA ARG A 65 13.35 21.14 23.58
C ARG A 65 13.48 20.08 24.67
N SER A 66 12.62 20.14 25.69
CA SER A 66 12.54 19.13 26.75
C SER A 66 12.13 17.75 26.20
N ALA A 67 11.13 17.71 25.32
CA ALA A 67 10.69 16.48 24.67
C ALA A 67 11.81 15.86 23.81
N VAL A 68 12.53 16.67 23.03
CA VAL A 68 13.67 16.23 22.21
C VAL A 68 14.83 15.70 23.08
N ALA A 69 15.04 16.25 24.28
CA ALA A 69 16.03 15.69 25.21
C ALA A 69 15.62 14.29 25.72
N LYS A 70 14.31 14.00 25.78
CA LYS A 70 13.75 12.70 26.19
C LYS A 70 13.44 11.74 25.03
N THR A 71 13.88 12.07 23.81
CA THR A 71 13.65 11.21 22.63
C THR A 71 14.03 9.74 22.84
N PRO A 72 15.15 9.36 23.51
CA PRO A 72 15.48 7.96 23.72
C PRO A 72 14.45 7.18 24.54
N GLN A 73 13.86 7.83 25.56
CA GLN A 73 12.85 7.22 26.42
C GLN A 73 11.52 7.07 25.68
N ARG A 74 11.07 8.12 25.00
CA ARG A 74 9.84 8.09 24.17
C ARG A 74 9.97 7.08 23.03
N LEU A 75 11.12 6.99 22.39
CA LEU A 75 11.39 6.01 21.35
C LEU A 75 11.32 4.57 21.89
N LYS A 76 11.90 4.31 23.07
CA LYS A 76 11.86 2.98 23.70
C LYS A 76 10.43 2.54 24.02
N ASP A 77 9.59 3.46 24.49
CA ASP A 77 8.17 3.20 24.74
C ASP A 77 7.43 2.83 23.44
N ARG A 78 7.58 3.67 22.41
CA ARG A 78 6.88 3.49 21.12
C ARG A 78 7.38 2.33 20.28
N LEU A 79 8.59 1.84 20.52
CA LEU A 79 9.16 0.73 19.75
C LEU A 79 8.46 -0.61 20.06
N LEU A 80 7.87 -0.75 21.24
CA LEU A 80 7.19 -1.98 21.69
C LEU A 80 5.67 -1.81 21.79
N SER A 81 5.14 -0.59 21.66
CA SER A 81 3.71 -0.32 21.71
C SER A 81 2.99 -0.87 20.48
N ARG A 82 1.78 -1.39 20.69
CA ARG A 82 0.91 -1.95 19.65
C ARG A 82 -0.49 -1.40 19.78
N SER A 83 -1.14 -1.14 18.66
CA SER A 83 -2.56 -0.78 18.62
C SER A 83 -3.43 -2.02 18.83
N SER A 84 -4.67 -1.83 19.29
CA SER A 84 -5.64 -2.92 19.46
C SER A 84 -6.68 -2.92 18.34
N ASP A 85 -7.27 -4.09 18.05
CA ASP A 85 -8.37 -4.23 17.08
C ASP A 85 -9.49 -3.21 17.40
N ASP A 86 -9.84 -3.02 18.68
CA ASP A 86 -10.91 -2.12 19.12
C ASP A 86 -10.56 -0.63 18.92
N THR A 87 -9.30 -0.25 19.16
CA THR A 87 -8.84 1.14 18.93
C THR A 87 -8.95 1.50 17.46
N GLU A 88 -8.50 0.63 16.54
CA GLU A 88 -8.59 0.87 15.10
C GLU A 88 -10.04 0.84 14.59
N LEU A 89 -10.85 -0.13 15.04
CA LEU A 89 -12.22 -0.33 14.55
C LEU A 89 -13.24 0.67 15.12
N VAL A 90 -13.06 1.12 16.36
CA VAL A 90 -14.07 1.91 17.09
C VAL A 90 -13.59 3.34 17.37
N VAL A 91 -12.41 3.51 17.95
CA VAL A 91 -11.94 4.83 18.42
C VAL A 91 -11.53 5.71 17.25
N LEU A 92 -10.61 5.23 16.41
CA LEU A 92 -10.13 6.00 15.24
C LEU A 92 -11.24 6.23 14.21
N LYS A 93 -12.19 5.30 14.10
CA LYS A 93 -13.35 5.47 13.22
C LYS A 93 -14.20 6.67 13.64
N LYS A 94 -14.42 6.88 14.94
CA LYS A 94 -15.20 7.99 15.49
C LYS A 94 -14.56 9.36 15.21
N GLN A 95 -13.23 9.45 15.05
CA GLN A 95 -12.56 10.69 14.68
C GLN A 95 -12.93 11.21 13.28
N SER A 96 -13.57 10.39 12.45
CA SER A 96 -14.03 10.80 11.12
C SER A 96 -15.30 11.66 11.15
N GLU A 97 -15.95 11.77 12.31
CA GLU A 97 -17.26 12.40 12.57
C GLU A 97 -18.46 11.79 11.80
N ASN A 98 -18.24 11.24 10.60
CA ASN A 98 -19.26 10.68 9.71
C ASN A 98 -18.90 9.24 9.28
N SER A 99 -19.91 8.36 9.24
CA SER A 99 -19.76 6.97 8.79
C SER A 99 -19.86 6.81 7.26
N MET A 100 -19.09 5.90 6.68
CA MET A 100 -19.19 5.50 5.27
C MET A 100 -20.37 4.52 5.06
N HIS A 101 -21.06 4.62 3.91
CA HIS A 101 -22.18 3.73 3.59
C HIS A 101 -21.68 2.41 3.01
N GLN A 102 -22.25 1.30 3.48
CA GLN A 102 -22.00 -0.04 2.93
C GLN A 102 -22.80 -0.24 1.63
N CYS A 103 -22.17 0.00 0.48
CA CYS A 103 -22.82 -0.09 -0.82
C CYS A 103 -22.16 -1.10 -1.78
N LEU A 104 -20.91 -1.49 -1.54
CA LEU A 104 -20.12 -2.30 -2.46
C LEU A 104 -20.39 -3.79 -2.31
N THR A 105 -20.43 -4.47 -3.45
CA THR A 105 -20.56 -5.93 -3.58
C THR A 105 -19.29 -6.54 -4.18
N TRP A 106 -19.16 -7.87 -4.16
CA TRP A 106 -18.00 -8.57 -4.75
C TRP A 106 -17.78 -8.22 -6.23
N TRP A 107 -18.85 -7.98 -6.98
CA TRP A 107 -18.79 -7.59 -8.40
C TRP A 107 -18.15 -6.21 -8.55
N ASP A 108 -18.58 -5.26 -7.73
CA ASP A 108 -18.01 -3.91 -7.69
C ASP A 108 -16.52 -3.99 -7.32
N LEU A 109 -16.18 -4.73 -6.26
CA LEU A 109 -14.79 -4.88 -5.81
C LEU A 109 -13.88 -5.51 -6.86
N MET A 110 -14.37 -6.51 -7.61
CA MET A 110 -13.58 -7.18 -8.66
C MET A 110 -13.26 -6.22 -9.82
N TRP A 111 -14.24 -5.46 -10.30
CA TRP A 111 -14.05 -4.51 -11.40
C TRP A 111 -13.37 -3.20 -10.98
N LEU A 112 -13.53 -2.80 -9.72
CA LEU A 112 -12.74 -1.74 -9.10
C LEU A 112 -11.27 -2.15 -9.00
N GLY A 113 -10.98 -3.38 -8.58
CA GLY A 113 -9.63 -3.94 -8.57
C GLY A 113 -9.03 -4.05 -9.96
N PHE A 114 -9.80 -4.52 -10.94
CA PHE A 114 -9.35 -4.52 -12.33
C PHE A 114 -9.04 -3.11 -12.85
N GLY A 115 -9.93 -2.15 -12.61
CA GLY A 115 -9.76 -0.77 -13.06
C GLY A 115 -8.66 0.00 -12.35
N SER A 116 -8.35 -0.34 -11.10
CA SER A 116 -7.26 0.30 -10.36
C SER A 116 -5.90 -0.18 -10.88
N VAL A 117 -5.77 -1.49 -11.11
CA VAL A 117 -4.53 -2.15 -11.52
C VAL A 117 -4.22 -1.93 -13.01
N VAL A 118 -5.24 -1.97 -13.87
CA VAL A 118 -5.09 -1.78 -15.32
C VAL A 118 -4.86 -0.31 -15.69
N GLY A 119 -3.59 0.04 -15.85
CA GLY A 119 -3.16 1.39 -16.23
C GLY A 119 -1.76 1.43 -16.87
N SER A 120 -0.90 2.31 -16.37
CA SER A 120 0.43 2.57 -16.96
C SER A 120 1.35 1.36 -16.99
N GLY A 121 1.25 0.48 -16.00
CA GLY A 121 2.05 -0.74 -15.91
C GLY A 121 2.01 -1.57 -17.19
N ILE A 122 0.83 -2.08 -17.55
CA ILE A 122 0.71 -2.92 -18.74
C ILE A 122 0.94 -2.11 -20.03
N PHE A 123 0.44 -0.88 -20.15
CA PHE A 123 0.47 -0.15 -21.43
C PHE A 123 1.80 0.53 -21.77
N SER A 124 2.57 0.98 -20.76
CA SER A 124 3.84 1.70 -20.96
C SER A 124 5.04 0.89 -20.45
N LEU A 125 5.03 0.43 -19.19
CA LEU A 125 6.20 -0.27 -18.64
C LEU A 125 6.53 -1.55 -19.40
N THR A 126 5.53 -2.26 -19.92
CA THR A 126 5.78 -3.45 -20.76
C THR A 126 6.65 -3.13 -21.97
N GLY A 127 6.47 -1.97 -22.62
CA GLY A 127 7.28 -1.57 -23.77
C GLY A 127 8.73 -1.35 -23.38
N GLN A 128 8.93 -0.54 -22.34
CA GLN A 128 10.24 -0.26 -21.76
C GLN A 128 10.97 -1.56 -21.37
N GLU A 129 10.32 -2.44 -20.62
CA GLU A 129 10.96 -3.65 -20.10
C GLU A 129 11.18 -4.71 -21.18
N ILE A 130 10.35 -4.78 -22.23
CA ILE A 130 10.64 -5.63 -23.40
C ILE A 130 11.89 -5.11 -24.11
N HIS A 131 11.97 -3.80 -24.34
CA HIS A 131 13.05 -3.20 -25.11
C HIS A 131 14.39 -3.27 -24.33
N ASP A 132 14.39 -2.93 -23.04
CA ASP A 132 15.63 -2.66 -22.28
C ASP A 132 16.12 -3.83 -21.42
N HIS A 133 15.24 -4.72 -20.94
CA HIS A 133 15.61 -5.69 -19.89
C HIS A 133 15.22 -7.15 -20.13
N ALA A 134 14.01 -7.46 -20.62
CA ALA A 134 13.53 -8.85 -20.69
C ALA A 134 13.50 -9.41 -22.11
N GLY A 135 13.19 -8.59 -23.11
CA GLY A 135 12.81 -9.08 -24.43
C GLY A 135 11.57 -9.97 -24.38
N PRO A 136 11.50 -11.06 -25.18
CA PRO A 136 10.37 -11.99 -25.18
C PRO A 136 10.12 -12.69 -23.84
N ALA A 137 11.14 -12.80 -22.98
CA ALA A 137 11.01 -13.37 -21.63
C ALA A 137 10.12 -12.53 -20.68
N ILE A 138 9.64 -11.36 -21.10
CA ILE A 138 8.73 -10.50 -20.33
C ILE A 138 7.48 -11.25 -19.81
N VAL A 139 7.03 -12.28 -20.52
CA VAL A 139 5.89 -13.11 -20.12
C VAL A 139 6.16 -13.82 -18.80
N LEU A 140 7.40 -14.33 -18.63
CA LEU A 140 7.83 -14.96 -17.39
C LEU A 140 7.98 -13.91 -16.27
N SER A 141 8.45 -12.72 -16.60
CA SER A 141 8.53 -11.60 -15.66
C SER A 141 7.14 -11.25 -15.10
N TYR A 142 6.12 -11.14 -15.95
CA TYR A 142 4.73 -10.94 -15.52
C TYR A 142 4.22 -12.12 -14.70
N ALA A 143 4.50 -13.36 -15.09
CA ALA A 143 4.06 -14.55 -14.34
C ALA A 143 4.64 -14.59 -12.91
N ILE A 144 5.94 -14.27 -12.75
CA ILE A 144 6.62 -14.23 -11.45
C ILE A 144 6.04 -13.10 -10.57
N SER A 145 5.86 -11.91 -11.15
CA SER A 145 5.31 -10.76 -10.42
C SER A 145 3.86 -10.96 -10.03
N GLY A 146 3.04 -11.54 -10.93
CA GLY A 146 1.65 -11.90 -10.65
C GLY A 146 1.53 -12.98 -9.58
N LEU A 147 2.40 -13.99 -9.58
CA LEU A 147 2.46 -14.98 -8.50
C LEU A 147 2.78 -14.31 -7.16
N SER A 148 3.80 -13.44 -7.12
CA SER A 148 4.16 -12.70 -5.91
C SER A 148 3.01 -11.80 -5.40
N ALA A 149 2.34 -11.10 -6.31
CA ALA A 149 1.17 -10.29 -6.01
C ALA A 149 0.01 -11.15 -5.47
N LEU A 150 -0.26 -12.32 -6.05
CA LEU A 150 -1.31 -13.23 -5.59
C LEU A 150 -1.04 -13.76 -4.17
N LEU A 151 0.22 -14.10 -3.86
CA LEU A 151 0.62 -14.48 -2.50
C LEU A 151 0.37 -13.35 -1.49
N SER A 152 0.67 -12.12 -1.89
CA SER A 152 0.44 -10.92 -1.08
C SER A 152 -1.06 -10.66 -0.91
N VAL A 153 -1.85 -10.80 -1.97
CA VAL A 153 -3.33 -10.70 -1.95
C VAL A 153 -3.94 -11.68 -0.96
N PHE A 154 -3.44 -12.92 -0.88
CA PHE A 154 -3.90 -13.85 0.14
C PHE A 154 -3.68 -13.29 1.55
N CYS A 155 -2.49 -12.76 1.85
CA CYS A 155 -2.20 -12.17 3.15
C CYS A 155 -3.13 -10.99 3.46
N TYR A 156 -3.34 -10.08 2.49
CA TYR A 156 -4.25 -8.94 2.62
C TYR A 156 -5.71 -9.36 2.83
N THR A 157 -6.14 -10.44 2.18
CA THR A 157 -7.52 -10.91 2.25
C THR A 157 -7.87 -11.41 3.67
N GLU A 158 -6.96 -12.13 4.34
CA GLU A 158 -7.16 -12.55 5.74
C GLU A 158 -7.34 -11.34 6.66
N PHE A 159 -6.47 -10.33 6.52
CA PHE A 159 -6.57 -9.10 7.31
C PHE A 159 -7.83 -8.28 7.03
N SER A 160 -8.18 -8.13 5.75
CA SER A 160 -9.32 -7.30 5.34
C SER A 160 -10.66 -7.89 5.76
N VAL A 161 -10.74 -9.23 5.86
CA VAL A 161 -11.93 -9.93 6.38
C VAL A 161 -12.00 -9.85 7.90
N ASP A 162 -10.87 -10.02 8.58
CA ASP A 162 -10.83 -10.05 10.05
C ASP A 162 -10.91 -8.65 10.70
N ILE A 163 -10.34 -7.64 10.04
CA ILE A 163 -10.21 -6.25 10.49
C ILE A 163 -10.68 -5.32 9.37
N PRO A 164 -12.00 -5.20 9.12
CA PRO A 164 -12.54 -4.40 8.01
C PRO A 164 -12.44 -2.89 8.32
N THR A 165 -11.22 -2.35 8.24
CA THR A 165 -10.90 -0.93 8.46
C THR A 165 -10.47 -0.27 7.15
N ALA A 166 -10.75 1.03 7.02
CA ALA A 166 -10.33 1.83 5.87
C ALA A 166 -8.82 2.08 5.81
N GLY A 167 -8.10 1.79 6.91
CA GLY A 167 -6.67 2.00 7.06
C GLY A 167 -5.78 1.00 6.32
N GLY A 168 -6.35 -0.06 5.74
CA GLY A 168 -5.62 -1.06 4.95
C GLY A 168 -4.38 -1.60 5.65
N SER A 169 -3.29 -1.77 4.90
CA SER A 169 -2.01 -2.29 5.41
C SER A 169 -1.45 -1.52 6.60
N PHE A 170 -1.64 -0.20 6.66
CA PHE A 170 -1.16 0.61 7.78
C PHE A 170 -1.78 0.15 9.11
N SER A 171 -3.10 0.06 9.19
CA SER A 171 -3.80 -0.39 10.41
C SER A 171 -3.45 -1.86 10.74
N PHE A 172 -3.33 -2.72 9.73
CA PHE A 172 -2.95 -4.13 9.93
C PHE A 172 -1.57 -4.27 10.57
N LEU A 173 -0.58 -3.54 10.04
CA LEU A 173 0.79 -3.56 10.54
C LEU A 173 0.90 -2.92 11.93
N ARG A 174 0.09 -1.91 12.23
CA ARG A 174 0.06 -1.27 13.56
C ARG A 174 -0.46 -2.18 14.66
N ILE A 175 -1.44 -3.01 14.35
CA ILE A 175 -1.97 -4.03 15.27
C ILE A 175 -0.93 -5.14 15.48
N GLU A 176 -0.37 -5.68 14.40
CA GLU A 176 0.42 -6.92 14.48
C GLU A 176 1.92 -6.71 14.71
N LEU A 177 2.50 -5.65 14.19
CA LEU A 177 3.94 -5.39 14.25
C LEU A 177 4.31 -4.24 15.21
N GLY A 178 3.36 -3.38 15.55
CA GLY A 178 3.54 -2.27 16.49
C GLY A 178 3.77 -0.92 15.82
N ASP A 179 3.83 0.13 16.64
CA ASP A 179 3.77 1.52 16.17
C ASP A 179 4.99 1.95 15.38
N PHE A 180 6.20 1.51 15.76
CA PHE A 180 7.41 1.85 15.04
C PHE A 180 7.45 1.26 13.62
N LEU A 181 7.14 -0.04 13.49
CA LEU A 181 7.07 -0.69 12.18
C LEU A 181 5.90 -0.15 11.34
N ALA A 182 4.78 0.19 11.98
CA ALA A 182 3.68 0.86 11.31
C ALA A 182 4.05 2.27 10.84
N TYR A 183 4.91 3.00 11.56
CA TYR A 183 5.42 4.29 11.10
C TYR A 183 6.30 4.14 9.85
N ILE A 184 7.23 3.17 9.84
CA ILE A 184 8.03 2.87 8.64
C ILE A 184 7.10 2.51 7.48
N ALA A 185 6.09 1.66 7.73
CA ALA A 185 5.10 1.31 6.73
C ALA A 185 4.28 2.52 6.26
N ALA A 186 3.86 3.42 7.16
CA ALA A 186 3.12 4.63 6.83
C ALA A 186 3.94 5.56 5.92
N GLY A 187 5.21 5.78 6.26
CA GLY A 187 6.10 6.58 5.43
C GLY A 187 6.30 5.95 4.06
N ASN A 188 6.39 4.63 4.00
CA ASN A 188 6.51 3.90 2.75
C ASN A 188 5.23 3.94 1.89
N ILE A 189 4.05 3.78 2.50
CA ILE A 189 2.74 3.91 1.82
C ILE A 189 2.57 5.34 1.28
N LEU A 190 3.03 6.35 2.02
CA LEU A 190 2.98 7.74 1.56
C LEU A 190 3.97 7.98 0.40
N LEU A 191 5.18 7.41 0.47
CA LEU A 191 6.15 7.48 -0.62
C LEU A 191 5.60 6.80 -1.89
N GLU A 192 5.05 5.59 -1.74
CA GLU A 192 4.36 4.85 -2.80
C GLU A 192 3.22 5.69 -3.39
N ALA A 193 2.43 6.35 -2.55
CA ALA A 193 1.34 7.20 -3.00
C ALA A 193 1.81 8.34 -3.91
N ILE A 194 2.83 9.08 -3.45
CA ILE A 194 3.37 10.25 -4.15
C ILE A 194 4.06 9.84 -5.45
N VAL A 195 4.94 8.84 -5.38
CA VAL A 195 5.72 8.37 -6.52
C VAL A 195 4.82 7.69 -7.55
N GLY A 196 3.83 6.90 -7.11
CA GLY A 196 2.88 6.22 -7.98
C GLY A 196 1.98 7.17 -8.75
N ALA A 197 1.45 8.20 -8.08
CA ALA A 197 0.67 9.24 -8.75
C ALA A 197 1.54 10.02 -9.75
N ALA A 198 2.75 10.43 -9.36
CA ALA A 198 3.68 11.11 -10.26
C ALA A 198 4.01 10.26 -11.51
N GLY A 199 4.26 8.97 -11.31
CA GLY A 199 4.59 8.03 -12.38
C GLY A 199 3.42 7.77 -13.33
N LEU A 200 2.19 7.67 -12.81
CA LEU A 200 0.98 7.57 -13.63
C LEU A 200 0.77 8.83 -14.49
N GLY A 201 0.99 10.03 -13.93
CA GLY A 201 0.92 11.29 -14.66
C GLY A 201 1.93 11.36 -15.82
N ARG A 202 3.19 10.97 -15.56
CA ARG A 202 4.24 10.86 -16.59
C ARG A 202 3.89 9.87 -17.68
N SER A 203 3.39 8.70 -17.31
CA SER A 203 2.98 7.65 -18.25
C SER A 203 1.86 8.16 -19.16
N TRP A 204 0.86 8.83 -18.59
CA TRP A 204 -0.27 9.40 -19.33
C TRP A 204 0.19 10.44 -20.35
N SER A 205 1.04 11.37 -19.94
CA SER A 205 1.59 12.43 -20.82
C SER A 205 2.39 11.84 -21.98
N SER A 206 3.28 10.88 -21.69
CA SER A 206 4.14 10.22 -22.68
C SER A 206 3.33 9.41 -23.69
N TYR A 207 2.32 8.69 -23.20
CA TYR A 207 1.43 7.91 -24.06
C TYR A 207 0.59 8.83 -24.96
N PHE A 208 0.06 9.92 -24.41
CA PHE A 208 -0.72 10.91 -25.17
C PHE A 208 0.11 11.55 -26.28
N ALA A 209 1.34 11.97 -25.97
CA ALA A 209 2.28 12.51 -26.94
C ALA A 209 2.52 11.53 -28.10
N SER A 210 2.82 10.26 -27.77
CA SER A 210 3.14 9.19 -28.74
C SER A 210 1.95 8.82 -29.65
N VAL A 211 0.71 8.98 -29.18
CA VAL A 211 -0.50 8.74 -29.98
C VAL A 211 -0.71 9.86 -31.01
N ILE A 212 -0.44 11.12 -30.63
CA ILE A 212 -0.63 12.30 -31.50
C ILE A 212 0.51 12.46 -32.50
N SER A 213 1.74 12.31 -32.05
CA SER A 213 2.95 12.47 -32.84
C SER A 213 3.94 11.39 -32.45
N SER A 214 4.67 10.83 -33.40
CA SER A 214 5.70 9.81 -33.11
C SER A 214 6.84 10.32 -32.21
N ASN A 215 6.82 11.60 -31.79
CA ASN A 215 7.77 12.21 -30.87
C ASN A 215 7.20 12.24 -29.44
N PRO A 216 7.67 11.35 -28.53
CA PRO A 216 7.18 11.27 -27.14
C PRO A 216 7.54 12.51 -26.29
N ASP A 217 8.57 13.27 -26.66
CA ASP A 217 9.03 14.45 -25.94
C ASP A 217 8.41 15.77 -26.44
N LEU A 218 7.46 15.72 -27.39
CA LEU A 218 6.88 16.92 -28.01
C LEU A 218 6.23 17.88 -27.00
N LEU A 219 5.73 17.35 -25.89
CA LEU A 219 5.04 18.11 -24.84
C LEU A 219 5.91 18.37 -23.61
N ARG A 220 7.21 18.03 -23.68
CA ARG A 220 8.18 18.18 -22.59
C ARG A 220 9.11 19.36 -22.85
N ILE A 221 9.50 20.02 -21.76
CA ILE A 221 10.45 21.13 -21.78
C ILE A 221 11.81 20.58 -21.34
N LYS A 222 12.77 20.53 -22.27
CA LYS A 222 14.13 20.07 -21.97
C LYS A 222 14.95 21.21 -21.36
N ILE A 223 15.57 20.95 -20.21
CA ILE A 223 16.50 21.87 -19.54
C ILE A 223 17.83 21.15 -19.34
N ASP A 224 18.85 21.50 -20.13
CA ASP A 224 20.15 20.81 -20.15
C ASP A 224 20.99 21.00 -18.86
N SER A 225 20.57 21.88 -17.95
CA SER A 225 21.26 22.11 -16.66
C SER A 225 20.98 21.05 -15.59
N PHE A 226 19.97 20.19 -15.77
CA PHE A 226 19.64 19.14 -14.80
C PHE A 226 20.28 17.79 -15.15
N PRO A 227 20.52 16.91 -14.16
CA PRO A 227 21.01 15.55 -14.41
C PRO A 227 20.07 14.74 -15.31
N GLU A 228 20.63 13.75 -16.01
CA GLU A 228 19.83 12.80 -16.79
C GLU A 228 18.76 12.10 -15.92
N GLY A 229 17.54 12.05 -16.44
CA GLY A 229 16.36 11.61 -15.71
C GLY A 229 15.60 12.71 -14.98
N PHE A 230 16.21 13.91 -14.82
CA PHE A 230 15.56 15.10 -14.24
C PHE A 230 15.44 16.30 -15.18
N ASN A 231 16.01 16.19 -16.37
CA ASN A 231 16.16 17.24 -17.38
C ASN A 231 14.93 17.45 -18.28
N LEU A 232 13.93 16.59 -18.18
CA LEU A 232 12.71 16.65 -19.00
C LEU A 232 11.52 17.04 -18.12
N LEU A 233 11.14 18.31 -18.18
CA LEU A 233 10.01 18.84 -17.43
C LEU A 233 8.70 18.52 -18.15
N ASP A 234 7.75 17.93 -17.43
CA ASP A 234 6.46 17.47 -17.96
C ASP A 234 5.27 18.27 -17.35
N PRO A 235 4.93 19.45 -17.92
CA PRO A 235 3.82 20.25 -17.42
C PRO A 235 2.45 19.60 -17.68
N LEU A 236 2.33 18.75 -18.71
CA LEU A 236 1.09 18.04 -19.01
C LEU A 236 0.78 16.99 -17.93
N ALA A 237 1.79 16.29 -17.42
CA ALA A 237 1.65 15.39 -16.27
C ALA A 237 1.08 16.11 -15.04
N VAL A 238 1.54 17.34 -14.76
CA VAL A 238 1.00 18.18 -13.67
C VAL A 238 -0.47 18.54 -13.93
N GLY A 239 -0.79 18.94 -15.16
CA GLY A 239 -2.16 19.31 -15.55
C GLY A 239 -3.15 18.17 -15.38
N ILE A 240 -2.82 16.97 -15.86
CA ILE A 240 -3.70 15.79 -15.73
C ILE A 240 -3.83 15.33 -14.27
N LEU A 241 -2.76 15.40 -13.48
CA LEU A 241 -2.80 15.08 -12.05
C LEU A 241 -3.71 16.04 -11.29
N ALA A 242 -3.57 17.35 -11.51
CA ALA A 242 -4.42 18.36 -10.89
C ALA A 242 -5.89 18.17 -11.29
N LEU A 243 -6.16 17.89 -12.57
CA LEU A 243 -7.50 17.65 -13.08
C LEU A 243 -8.14 16.41 -12.44
N CYS A 244 -7.45 15.27 -12.45
CA CYS A 244 -7.97 14.02 -11.90
C CYS A 244 -8.21 14.13 -10.40
N ASN A 245 -7.27 14.72 -9.65
CA ASN A 245 -7.43 14.91 -8.21
C ASN A 245 -8.53 15.94 -7.88
N GLY A 246 -8.70 17.00 -8.68
CA GLY A 246 -9.83 17.94 -8.54
C GLY A 246 -11.19 17.25 -8.74
N ILE A 247 -11.28 16.33 -9.71
CA ILE A 247 -12.47 15.49 -9.91
C ILE A 247 -12.68 14.56 -8.71
N ALA A 248 -11.63 13.91 -8.22
CA ALA A 248 -11.71 13.03 -7.05
C ALA A 248 -12.18 13.77 -5.79
N MET A 249 -11.75 15.02 -5.58
CA MET A 249 -12.18 15.87 -4.46
C MET A 249 -13.65 16.28 -4.54
N SER A 250 -14.21 16.41 -5.75
CA SER A 250 -15.58 16.91 -5.99
C SER A 250 -16.69 15.93 -5.57
N GLY A 251 -16.35 14.71 -5.17
CA GLY A 251 -17.24 13.73 -4.53
C GLY A 251 -17.40 12.43 -5.32
N SER A 252 -17.32 11.30 -4.62
CA SER A 252 -17.20 9.95 -5.18
C SER A 252 -18.52 9.20 -5.42
N ARG A 253 -19.67 9.78 -5.05
CA ARG A 253 -20.95 9.04 -4.95
C ARG A 253 -21.47 8.48 -6.28
N ARG A 254 -21.13 9.10 -7.41
CA ARG A 254 -21.45 8.59 -8.77
C ARG A 254 -20.25 7.94 -9.47
N THR A 255 -19.05 8.08 -8.91
CA THR A 255 -17.80 7.65 -9.52
C THR A 255 -17.66 6.13 -9.56
N SER A 256 -18.06 5.40 -8.51
CA SER A 256 -17.90 3.94 -8.46
C SER A 256 -18.64 3.20 -9.59
N ILE A 257 -19.88 3.61 -9.92
CA ILE A 257 -20.64 3.02 -11.03
C ILE A 257 -19.94 3.28 -12.36
N LEU A 258 -19.53 4.54 -12.58
CA LEU A 258 -18.82 4.92 -13.78
C LEU A 258 -17.49 4.16 -13.91
N THR A 259 -16.78 3.95 -12.80
CA THR A 259 -15.50 3.24 -12.76
C THR A 259 -15.64 1.78 -13.19
N TRP A 260 -16.58 1.00 -12.63
CA TRP A 260 -16.67 -0.42 -13.02
C TRP A 260 -17.17 -0.61 -14.46
N VAL A 261 -18.11 0.23 -14.93
CA VAL A 261 -18.59 0.21 -16.34
C VAL A 261 -17.43 0.54 -17.28
N SER A 262 -16.67 1.58 -16.93
CA SER A 262 -15.46 2.02 -17.61
C SER A 262 -14.42 0.88 -17.66
N SER A 263 -14.20 0.15 -16.57
CA SER A 263 -13.31 -1.03 -16.51
C SER A 263 -13.76 -2.16 -17.44
N LEU A 264 -15.07 -2.43 -17.50
CA LEU A 264 -15.63 -3.48 -18.36
C LEU A 264 -15.40 -3.17 -19.85
N ILE A 265 -15.57 -1.91 -20.26
CA ILE A 265 -15.26 -1.47 -21.63
C ILE A 265 -13.78 -1.65 -21.94
N SER A 266 -12.90 -1.26 -21.02
CA SER A 266 -11.45 -1.45 -21.18
C SER A 266 -11.07 -2.93 -21.30
N ALA A 267 -11.72 -3.82 -20.53
CA ALA A 267 -11.50 -5.26 -20.64
C ALA A 267 -11.88 -5.78 -22.04
N GLY A 268 -12.97 -5.28 -22.63
CA GLY A 268 -13.35 -5.60 -24.01
C GLY A 268 -12.27 -5.24 -25.03
N VAL A 269 -11.69 -4.04 -24.92
CA VAL A 269 -10.58 -3.61 -25.81
C VAL A 269 -9.31 -4.42 -25.56
N ILE A 270 -9.03 -4.81 -24.30
CA ILE A 270 -7.90 -5.68 -23.99
C ILE A 270 -8.06 -7.06 -24.62
N ILE A 271 -9.25 -7.65 -24.56
CA ILE A 271 -9.55 -8.92 -25.25
C ILE A 271 -9.33 -8.76 -26.76
N PHE A 272 -9.76 -7.64 -27.35
CA PHE A 272 -9.47 -7.33 -28.75
C PHE A 272 -7.96 -7.27 -29.03
N ILE A 273 -7.17 -6.59 -28.17
CA ILE A 273 -5.70 -6.52 -28.30
C ILE A 273 -5.10 -7.93 -28.31
N ILE A 274 -5.52 -8.78 -27.38
CA ILE A 274 -5.04 -10.16 -27.26
C ILE A 274 -5.36 -10.94 -28.55
N ILE A 275 -6.63 -10.96 -28.97
CA ILE A 275 -7.07 -11.73 -30.14
C ILE A 275 -6.31 -11.30 -31.39
N VAL A 276 -6.27 -9.99 -31.68
CA VAL A 276 -5.60 -9.51 -32.91
C VAL A 276 -4.08 -9.68 -32.83
N GLY A 277 -3.50 -9.55 -31.63
CA GLY A 277 -2.08 -9.80 -31.42
C GLY A 277 -1.67 -11.25 -31.68
N PHE A 278 -2.51 -12.22 -31.29
CA PHE A 278 -2.29 -13.63 -31.64
C PHE A 278 -2.55 -13.94 -33.13
N ILE A 279 -3.47 -13.22 -33.80
CA ILE A 279 -3.71 -13.38 -35.25
C ILE A 279 -2.50 -12.91 -36.07
N HIS A 280 -1.82 -11.84 -35.65
CA HIS A 280 -0.64 -11.30 -36.32
C HIS A 280 0.67 -11.69 -35.60
N ALA A 281 0.65 -12.81 -34.88
CA ALA A 281 1.81 -13.31 -34.15
C ALA A 281 2.84 -13.91 -35.11
N ASP A 282 4.09 -13.47 -35.01
CA ASP A 282 5.22 -14.15 -35.64
C ASP A 282 6.13 -14.75 -34.56
N THR A 283 6.24 -16.08 -34.57
CA THR A 283 7.10 -16.83 -33.64
C THR A 283 8.59 -16.51 -33.81
N SER A 284 9.00 -15.95 -34.95
CA SER A 284 10.38 -15.51 -35.20
C SER A 284 10.79 -14.39 -34.25
N ASN A 285 9.84 -13.55 -33.81
CA ASN A 285 10.08 -12.45 -32.87
C ASN A 285 10.44 -12.92 -31.45
N LEU A 286 10.14 -14.18 -31.12
CA LEU A 286 10.49 -14.79 -29.83
C LEU A 286 11.96 -15.24 -29.76
N VAL A 287 12.71 -15.18 -30.87
CA VAL A 287 14.10 -15.64 -30.92
C VAL A 287 15.05 -14.44 -31.02
N PRO A 288 16.04 -14.30 -30.10
CA PRO A 288 16.27 -15.11 -28.91
C PRO A 288 15.25 -14.82 -27.79
N PHE A 289 14.84 -15.84 -27.04
CA PHE A 289 13.82 -15.67 -25.97
C PHE A 289 14.37 -14.95 -24.74
N PHE A 290 15.64 -15.17 -24.41
CA PHE A 290 16.37 -14.51 -23.32
C PHE A 290 17.50 -13.62 -23.86
N PRO A 291 17.22 -12.51 -24.56
CA PRO A 291 18.27 -11.65 -25.13
C PRO A 291 19.19 -11.08 -24.06
N TYR A 292 18.63 -10.75 -22.89
CA TYR A 292 19.34 -10.17 -21.73
C TYR A 292 19.61 -11.21 -20.62
N GLY A 293 19.41 -12.50 -20.92
CA GLY A 293 19.55 -13.59 -19.97
C GLY A 293 18.52 -13.59 -18.81
N PRO A 294 18.63 -14.55 -17.88
CA PRO A 294 17.72 -14.65 -16.74
C PRO A 294 17.76 -13.43 -15.81
N LYS A 295 18.89 -12.74 -15.72
CA LYS A 295 19.05 -11.54 -14.88
C LYS A 295 18.15 -10.39 -15.37
N GLY A 296 18.10 -10.17 -16.69
CA GLY A 296 17.20 -9.19 -17.30
C GLY A 296 15.73 -9.50 -17.04
N MET A 297 15.33 -10.78 -17.18
CA MET A 297 13.97 -11.24 -16.86
C MET A 297 13.54 -10.93 -15.42
N PHE A 298 14.40 -11.22 -14.41
CA PHE A 298 14.05 -10.94 -13.01
C PHE A 298 14.12 -9.45 -12.65
N THR A 299 14.99 -8.69 -13.31
CA THR A 299 15.01 -7.21 -13.19
C THR A 299 13.68 -6.64 -13.68
N ALA A 300 13.25 -7.05 -14.87
CA ALA A 300 11.95 -6.68 -15.42
C ALA A 300 10.79 -7.14 -14.55
N ALA A 301 10.84 -8.35 -13.96
CA ALA A 301 9.81 -8.82 -13.03
C ALA A 301 9.63 -7.83 -11.87
N ALA A 302 10.74 -7.39 -11.27
CA ALA A 302 10.68 -6.44 -10.17
C ALA A 302 10.14 -5.07 -10.59
N VAL A 303 10.44 -4.60 -11.81
CA VAL A 303 9.92 -3.32 -12.33
C VAL A 303 8.43 -3.42 -12.70
N VAL A 304 8.02 -4.42 -13.49
CA VAL A 304 6.62 -4.65 -13.87
C VAL A 304 5.73 -5.07 -12.69
N TYR A 305 6.31 -5.27 -11.50
CA TYR A 305 5.56 -5.44 -10.27
C TYR A 305 4.59 -4.29 -10.02
N TRP A 306 4.97 -3.06 -10.43
CA TRP A 306 4.07 -1.90 -10.39
C TRP A 306 2.75 -2.21 -11.10
N SER A 307 2.77 -2.92 -12.23
CA SER A 307 1.55 -3.29 -12.96
C SER A 307 0.53 -4.04 -12.10
N TYR A 308 0.94 -4.71 -11.02
CA TYR A 308 0.04 -5.46 -10.12
C TYR A 308 -0.46 -4.66 -8.92
N THR A 309 -0.05 -3.40 -8.78
CA THR A 309 -0.42 -2.57 -7.62
C THR A 309 -1.80 -1.95 -7.81
N GLY A 310 -2.58 -1.83 -6.73
CA GLY A 310 -3.93 -1.27 -6.76
C GLY A 310 -5.01 -2.19 -6.19
N PHE A 311 -4.73 -3.48 -5.96
CA PHE A 311 -5.65 -4.39 -5.26
C PHE A 311 -5.80 -4.03 -3.78
N ASP A 312 -4.75 -3.47 -3.19
CA ASP A 312 -4.69 -3.03 -1.80
C ASP A 312 -5.59 -1.80 -1.58
N MET A 313 -5.82 -0.99 -2.63
CA MET A 313 -6.86 0.04 -2.61
C MET A 313 -8.24 -0.57 -2.43
N VAL A 314 -8.51 -1.75 -3.00
CA VAL A 314 -9.76 -2.49 -2.79
C VAL A 314 -9.87 -2.99 -1.34
N ALA A 315 -8.75 -3.36 -0.71
CA ALA A 315 -8.74 -3.70 0.72
C ALA A 315 -9.19 -2.52 1.61
N THR A 316 -8.86 -1.27 1.25
CA THR A 316 -9.33 -0.07 1.99
C THR A 316 -10.85 0.17 1.85
N MET A 317 -11.52 -0.52 0.94
CA MET A 317 -12.96 -0.46 0.72
C MET A 317 -13.74 -1.46 1.60
N ALA A 318 -13.05 -2.16 2.50
CA ALA A 318 -13.66 -3.15 3.39
C ALA A 318 -14.82 -2.56 4.22
N GLU A 319 -14.70 -1.31 4.68
CA GLU A 319 -15.75 -0.62 5.43
C GLU A 319 -17.02 -0.31 4.60
N GLU A 320 -16.88 -0.17 3.29
CA GLU A 320 -17.97 0.12 2.35
C GLU A 320 -18.59 -1.15 1.74
N THR A 321 -18.08 -2.32 2.12
CA THR A 321 -18.51 -3.62 1.59
C THR A 321 -19.69 -4.18 2.40
N LYS A 322 -20.75 -4.63 1.70
CA LYS A 322 -21.96 -5.16 2.33
C LYS A 322 -21.73 -6.46 3.11
N LYS A 323 -20.95 -7.39 2.55
CA LYS A 323 -20.61 -8.68 3.18
C LYS A 323 -19.10 -8.91 3.13
N PRO A 324 -18.31 -8.25 4.00
CA PRO A 324 -16.84 -8.29 3.96
C PRO A 324 -16.27 -9.71 3.92
N SER A 325 -16.86 -10.63 4.70
CA SER A 325 -16.38 -12.01 4.83
C SER A 325 -16.44 -12.87 3.57
N ARG A 326 -17.29 -12.51 2.60
CA ARG A 326 -17.45 -13.23 1.33
C ARG A 326 -16.98 -12.40 0.15
N ASP A 327 -17.36 -11.13 0.15
CA ASP A 327 -17.21 -10.28 -1.03
C ASP A 327 -15.77 -9.80 -1.21
N ILE A 328 -15.01 -9.58 -0.11
CA ILE A 328 -13.59 -9.20 -0.18
C ILE A 328 -12.73 -10.33 -0.76
N PRO A 329 -12.79 -11.59 -0.28
CA PRO A 329 -12.01 -12.67 -0.89
C PRO A 329 -12.29 -12.87 -2.38
N LEU A 330 -13.57 -12.87 -2.78
CA LEU A 330 -13.96 -13.01 -4.18
C LEU A 330 -13.47 -11.83 -5.04
N GLY A 331 -13.56 -10.61 -4.50
CA GLY A 331 -13.11 -9.40 -5.18
C GLY A 331 -11.58 -9.35 -5.37
N LEU A 332 -10.82 -9.51 -4.30
CA LEU A 332 -9.36 -9.38 -4.30
C LEU A 332 -8.68 -10.54 -5.03
N VAL A 333 -8.95 -11.78 -4.64
CA VAL A 333 -8.31 -12.97 -5.24
C VAL A 333 -8.78 -13.16 -6.69
N GLY A 334 -10.08 -12.94 -6.95
CA GLY A 334 -10.65 -13.07 -8.28
C GLY A 334 -10.10 -12.04 -9.26
N SER A 335 -10.04 -10.76 -8.87
CA SER A 335 -9.45 -9.72 -9.74
C SER A 335 -7.97 -9.98 -10.01
N MET A 336 -7.16 -10.29 -8.98
CA MET A 336 -5.72 -10.51 -9.16
C MET A 336 -5.41 -11.71 -10.07
N SER A 337 -6.15 -12.81 -9.92
CA SER A 337 -5.98 -14.01 -10.75
C SER A 337 -6.31 -13.70 -12.22
N MET A 338 -7.41 -12.98 -12.45
CA MET A 338 -7.83 -12.54 -13.79
C MET A 338 -6.81 -11.61 -14.44
N ILE A 339 -6.32 -10.60 -13.70
CA ILE A 339 -5.31 -9.65 -14.18
C ILE A 339 -4.01 -10.37 -14.55
N THR A 340 -3.57 -11.32 -13.73
CA THR A 340 -2.34 -12.09 -13.99
C THR A 340 -2.40 -12.83 -15.32
N ILE A 341 -3.51 -13.51 -15.59
CA ILE A 341 -3.71 -14.23 -16.87
C ILE A 341 -3.72 -13.24 -18.04
N ILE A 342 -4.48 -12.14 -17.91
CA ILE A 342 -4.59 -11.13 -18.97
C ILE A 342 -3.23 -10.51 -19.28
N TYR A 343 -2.43 -10.17 -18.27
CA TYR A 343 -1.12 -9.55 -18.48
C TYR A 343 -0.12 -10.50 -19.12
N CYS A 344 -0.08 -11.77 -18.72
CA CYS A 344 0.74 -12.77 -19.40
C CYS A 344 0.36 -12.91 -20.88
N LEU A 345 -0.94 -12.94 -21.20
CA LEU A 345 -1.42 -13.02 -22.58
C LEU A 345 -1.11 -11.76 -23.38
N MET A 346 -1.29 -10.58 -22.78
CA MET A 346 -0.97 -9.30 -23.42
C MET A 346 0.53 -9.14 -23.67
N ALA A 347 1.38 -9.53 -22.72
CA ALA A 347 2.83 -9.47 -22.87
C ALA A 347 3.32 -10.43 -23.96
N LEU A 348 2.75 -11.64 -24.00
CA LEU A 348 3.07 -12.64 -25.03
C LEU A 348 2.63 -12.16 -26.42
N ALA A 349 1.41 -11.64 -26.53
CA ALA A 349 0.88 -11.09 -27.77
C ALA A 349 1.79 -9.97 -28.32
N LEU A 350 2.19 -9.02 -27.46
CA LEU A 350 3.08 -7.93 -27.87
C LEU A 350 4.46 -8.44 -28.33
N ALA A 351 5.07 -9.37 -27.59
CA ALA A 351 6.37 -9.94 -27.94
C ALA A 351 6.37 -10.75 -29.26
N MET A 352 5.21 -11.27 -29.67
CA MET A 352 5.06 -11.95 -30.97
C MET A 352 4.67 -11.00 -32.11
N MET A 353 4.00 -9.89 -31.81
CA MET A 353 3.60 -8.88 -32.79
C MET A 353 4.81 -8.10 -33.35
N VAL A 354 5.75 -7.71 -32.48
CA VAL A 354 6.89 -6.86 -32.84
C VAL A 354 8.14 -7.38 -32.14
N LYS A 355 9.26 -7.41 -32.88
CA LYS A 355 10.57 -7.77 -32.32
C LYS A 355 10.95 -6.83 -31.18
N TYR A 356 11.53 -7.37 -30.11
CA TYR A 356 11.81 -6.61 -28.87
C TYR A 356 12.64 -5.32 -29.08
N THR A 357 13.56 -5.29 -30.04
CA THR A 357 14.39 -4.12 -30.39
C THR A 357 13.61 -2.98 -31.05
N GLU A 358 12.38 -3.25 -31.47
CA GLU A 358 11.54 -2.34 -32.24
C GLU A 358 10.27 -1.95 -31.47
N VAL A 359 10.08 -2.47 -30.26
CA VAL A 359 8.96 -2.12 -29.41
C VAL A 359 9.16 -0.69 -28.91
N ASP A 360 8.12 0.14 -29.06
CA ASP A 360 8.15 1.50 -28.54
C ASP A 360 8.09 1.49 -27.01
N VAL A 361 8.99 2.25 -26.39
CA VAL A 361 9.19 2.30 -24.93
C VAL A 361 8.01 2.97 -24.21
N ASN A 362 7.29 3.89 -24.85
CA ASN A 362 6.26 4.72 -24.21
C ASN A 362 4.83 4.23 -24.51
N ALA A 363 4.57 3.83 -25.76
CA ALA A 363 3.25 3.47 -26.28
C ALA A 363 3.27 2.12 -27.03
N ALA A 364 3.80 1.10 -26.36
CA ALA A 364 4.10 -0.22 -26.91
C ALA A 364 2.96 -0.83 -27.74
N TYR A 365 1.75 -0.90 -27.18
CA TYR A 365 0.62 -1.53 -27.86
C TYR A 365 0.10 -0.67 -29.02
N SER A 366 -0.14 0.63 -28.81
CA SER A 366 -0.65 1.50 -29.87
C SER A 366 0.26 1.54 -31.09
N VAL A 367 1.58 1.66 -30.87
CA VAL A 367 2.56 1.70 -31.96
C VAL A 367 2.74 0.33 -32.61
N ALA A 368 2.64 -0.78 -31.86
CA ALA A 368 2.66 -2.12 -32.44
C ALA A 368 1.52 -2.35 -33.45
N PHE A 369 0.31 -1.89 -33.15
CA PHE A 369 -0.82 -1.96 -34.10
C PHE A 369 -0.61 -1.12 -35.36
N GLU A 370 0.07 0.02 -35.24
CA GLU A 370 0.45 0.84 -36.39
C GLU A 370 1.47 0.13 -37.29
N LYS A 371 2.47 -0.54 -36.70
CA LYS A 371 3.49 -1.31 -37.43
C LYS A 371 2.91 -2.47 -38.24
N ILE A 372 1.83 -3.07 -37.76
CA ILE A 372 1.11 -4.17 -38.45
C ILE A 372 0.15 -3.63 -39.53
N GLY A 373 0.06 -2.30 -39.71
CA GLY A 373 -0.77 -1.65 -40.72
C GLY A 373 -2.19 -1.31 -40.26
N MET A 374 -2.55 -1.60 -39.00
CA MET A 374 -3.88 -1.32 -38.43
C MET A 374 -3.94 0.08 -37.79
N LYS A 375 -3.85 1.12 -38.62
CA LYS A 375 -3.83 2.53 -38.15
C LYS A 375 -5.04 2.95 -37.33
N TRP A 376 -6.22 2.39 -37.59
CA TRP A 376 -7.42 2.68 -36.78
C TRP A 376 -7.33 2.06 -35.37
N ALA A 377 -6.70 0.88 -35.26
CA ALA A 377 -6.54 0.18 -34.00
C ALA A 377 -5.55 0.90 -33.07
N LYS A 378 -4.52 1.58 -33.63
CA LYS A 378 -3.63 2.48 -32.87
C LYS A 378 -4.42 3.44 -31.98
N TYR A 379 -5.40 4.13 -32.55
CA TYR A 379 -6.22 5.13 -31.85
C TYR A 379 -7.19 4.47 -30.86
N LEU A 380 -7.83 3.36 -31.22
CA LEU A 380 -8.71 2.62 -30.31
C LEU A 380 -7.95 2.17 -29.05
N VAL A 381 -6.80 1.53 -29.25
CA VAL A 381 -5.93 1.05 -28.17
C VAL A 381 -5.39 2.23 -27.37
N GLY A 382 -5.04 3.34 -28.04
CA GLY A 382 -4.50 4.51 -27.35
C GLY A 382 -5.52 5.24 -26.49
N ILE A 383 -6.76 5.38 -26.97
CA ILE A 383 -7.87 5.91 -26.17
C ILE A 383 -8.13 5.00 -24.98
N CYS A 384 -8.11 3.67 -25.18
CA CYS A 384 -8.29 2.71 -24.08
C CYS A 384 -7.18 2.82 -23.02
N ALA A 385 -5.92 2.94 -23.45
CA ALA A 385 -4.78 3.10 -22.55
C ALA A 385 -4.88 4.39 -21.73
N LEU A 386 -5.12 5.54 -22.39
CA LEU A 386 -5.27 6.84 -21.73
C LEU A 386 -6.44 6.84 -20.73
N LYS A 387 -7.57 6.29 -21.14
CA LYS A 387 -8.75 6.13 -20.28
C LYS A 387 -8.47 5.18 -19.11
N GLY A 388 -7.71 4.11 -19.32
CA GLY A 388 -7.26 3.18 -18.26
C GLY A 388 -6.40 3.90 -17.23
N MET A 389 -5.36 4.59 -17.68
CA MET A 389 -4.47 5.40 -16.83
C MET A 389 -5.23 6.49 -16.04
N THR A 390 -6.19 7.20 -16.66
CA THR A 390 -7.06 8.15 -15.96
C THR A 390 -7.91 7.46 -14.89
N THR A 391 -8.41 6.24 -15.17
CA THR A 391 -9.18 5.46 -14.20
C THR A 391 -8.31 5.07 -13.00
N SER A 392 -7.09 4.57 -13.23
CA SER A 392 -6.12 4.25 -12.17
C SER A 392 -5.74 5.48 -11.35
N LEU A 393 -5.55 6.65 -11.97
CA LEU A 393 -5.30 7.92 -11.26
C LEU A 393 -6.45 8.30 -10.32
N LEU A 394 -7.70 8.19 -10.79
CA LEU A 394 -8.88 8.51 -9.99
C LEU A 394 -9.05 7.54 -8.82
N VAL A 395 -8.92 6.23 -9.05
CA VAL A 395 -9.06 5.22 -7.99
C VAL A 395 -7.89 5.29 -7.01
N GLY A 396 -6.66 5.47 -7.50
CA GLY A 396 -5.47 5.66 -6.69
C GLY A 396 -5.58 6.89 -5.79
N SER A 397 -6.02 8.03 -6.33
CA SER A 397 -6.27 9.25 -5.54
C SER A 397 -7.25 9.01 -4.38
N MET A 398 -8.36 8.33 -4.65
CA MET A 398 -9.34 8.00 -3.61
C MET A 398 -8.78 7.10 -2.51
N GLY A 399 -7.98 6.09 -2.86
CA GLY A 399 -7.39 5.15 -1.90
C GLY A 399 -6.24 5.78 -1.09
N GLN A 400 -5.34 6.51 -1.75
CA GLN A 400 -4.22 7.22 -1.10
C GLN A 400 -4.71 8.28 -0.11
N ALA A 401 -5.80 8.97 -0.43
CA ALA A 401 -6.40 9.94 0.47
C ALA A 401 -6.88 9.29 1.77
N ARG A 402 -7.39 8.05 1.72
CA ARG A 402 -7.82 7.27 2.90
C ARG A 402 -6.64 6.81 3.74
N TYR A 403 -5.59 6.27 3.12
CA TYR A 403 -4.35 5.92 3.83
C TYR A 403 -3.79 7.15 4.57
N THR A 404 -3.64 8.26 3.86
CA THR A 404 -3.13 9.52 4.45
C THR A 404 -4.01 10.01 5.59
N THR A 405 -5.32 9.92 5.45
CA THR A 405 -6.28 10.27 6.51
C THR A 405 -6.11 9.38 7.74
N GLN A 406 -5.97 8.06 7.58
CA GLN A 406 -5.80 7.14 8.71
C GLN A 406 -4.44 7.31 9.40
N ILE A 407 -3.38 7.58 8.63
CA ILE A 407 -2.05 7.89 9.18
C ILE A 407 -2.13 9.20 10.00
N ALA A 408 -2.88 10.20 9.53
CA ALA A 408 -3.12 11.45 10.25
C ALA A 408 -3.97 11.26 11.52
N ARG A 409 -5.00 10.40 11.50
CA ARG A 409 -5.80 10.02 12.70
C ARG A 409 -4.94 9.39 13.80
N SER A 410 -3.85 8.76 13.39
CA SER A 410 -2.88 8.15 14.29
C SER A 410 -1.85 9.12 14.82
N HIS A 411 -1.95 10.42 14.47
CA HIS A 411 -1.00 11.48 14.81
C HIS A 411 0.44 11.19 14.36
N MET A 412 0.63 10.31 13.38
CA MET A 412 1.95 10.07 12.77
C MET A 412 2.34 11.16 11.78
N ILE A 413 1.35 11.85 11.24
CA ILE A 413 1.46 13.13 10.52
C ILE A 413 0.43 14.09 11.14
N PRO A 414 0.50 15.41 10.85
CA PRO A 414 -0.39 16.40 11.44
C PRO A 414 -1.88 16.01 11.32
N PRO A 415 -2.67 16.00 12.42
CA PRO A 415 -4.08 15.59 12.42
C PRO A 415 -4.96 16.48 11.54
N TYR A 416 -4.47 17.65 11.13
CA TYR A 416 -5.06 18.48 10.08
C TYR A 416 -5.45 17.69 8.82
N PHE A 417 -4.62 16.73 8.41
CA PHE A 417 -4.87 15.89 7.24
C PHE A 417 -5.91 14.79 7.47
N ALA A 418 -6.38 14.59 8.71
CA ALA A 418 -7.44 13.62 9.04
C ALA A 418 -8.86 14.14 8.74
N LEU A 419 -9.02 15.45 8.46
CA LEU A 419 -10.32 16.11 8.34
C LEU A 419 -11.05 15.76 7.02
N VAL A 420 -12.30 15.31 7.16
CA VAL A 420 -13.18 14.93 6.03
C VAL A 420 -14.21 16.02 5.75
N HIS A 421 -14.34 16.43 4.48
CA HIS A 421 -15.24 17.53 4.11
C HIS A 421 -16.73 17.13 4.25
N PRO A 422 -17.59 17.96 4.88
CA PRO A 422 -18.95 17.56 5.25
C PRO A 422 -19.90 17.30 4.06
N LYS A 423 -19.72 18.01 2.93
CA LYS A 423 -20.60 17.89 1.75
C LYS A 423 -20.22 16.74 0.81
N THR A 424 -18.93 16.59 0.55
CA THR A 424 -18.37 15.63 -0.41
C THR A 424 -18.00 14.31 0.26
N ARG A 425 -17.84 14.30 1.59
CA ARG A 425 -17.35 13.18 2.40
C ARG A 425 -15.97 12.68 1.94
N THR A 426 -15.14 13.60 1.43
CA THR A 426 -13.78 13.34 0.94
C THR A 426 -12.75 14.11 1.78
N PRO A 427 -11.57 13.53 2.06
CA PRO A 427 -10.51 14.20 2.81
C PRO A 427 -9.66 15.10 1.89
N ILE A 428 -10.12 16.33 1.68
CA ILE A 428 -9.55 17.27 0.69
C ILE A 428 -8.09 17.63 1.03
N TYR A 429 -7.77 17.90 2.30
CA TYR A 429 -6.42 18.28 2.71
C TYR A 429 -5.39 17.16 2.48
N ALA A 430 -5.74 15.92 2.78
CA ALA A 430 -4.90 14.76 2.51
C ALA A 430 -4.64 14.60 1.00
N THR A 431 -5.68 14.71 0.18
CA THR A 431 -5.54 14.64 -1.28
C THR A 431 -4.67 15.78 -1.82
N LEU A 432 -4.83 17.01 -1.31
CA LEU A 432 -4.00 18.15 -1.71
C LEU A 432 -2.52 17.95 -1.39
N LEU A 433 -2.20 17.40 -0.21
CA LEU A 433 -0.82 17.11 0.18
C LEU A 433 -0.15 16.14 -0.81
N VAL A 434 -0.78 14.98 -1.03
CA VAL A 434 -0.25 13.95 -1.94
C VAL A 434 -0.17 14.48 -3.37
N THR A 435 -1.20 15.18 -3.85
CA THR A 435 -1.23 15.74 -5.21
C THR A 435 -0.13 16.76 -5.42
N THR A 436 0.06 17.68 -4.47
CA THR A 436 1.08 18.75 -4.60
C THR A 436 2.48 18.15 -4.69
N LEU A 437 2.80 17.21 -3.80
CA LEU A 437 4.08 16.51 -3.82
C LEU A 437 4.25 15.68 -5.11
N SER A 438 3.18 15.02 -5.57
CA SER A 438 3.19 14.23 -6.80
C SER A 438 3.40 15.10 -8.04
N CYS A 439 2.80 16.28 -8.09
CA CYS A 439 3.00 17.24 -9.19
C CYS A 439 4.44 17.74 -9.25
N ILE A 440 5.06 18.01 -8.09
CA ILE A 440 6.48 18.39 -8.03
C ILE A 440 7.34 17.23 -8.56
N LEU A 441 7.14 16.01 -8.04
CA LEU A 441 7.92 14.85 -8.50
C LEU A 441 7.67 14.52 -9.97
N SER A 442 6.42 14.63 -10.46
CA SER A 442 6.07 14.40 -11.86
C SER A 442 6.63 15.47 -12.78
N LEU A 443 6.91 16.68 -12.29
CA LEU A 443 7.53 17.72 -13.09
C LEU A 443 9.03 17.43 -13.29
N PHE A 444 9.74 16.93 -12.28
CA PHE A 444 11.19 16.72 -12.37
C PHE A 444 11.62 15.28 -12.68
N SER A 445 11.05 14.24 -12.08
CA SER A 445 11.58 12.85 -12.13
C SER A 445 11.08 11.98 -13.29
N SER A 446 11.96 11.27 -14.00
CA SER A 446 11.61 10.34 -15.08
C SER A 446 10.82 9.10 -14.60
N LEU A 447 10.14 8.44 -15.54
CA LEU A 447 9.30 7.26 -15.29
C LEU A 447 10.11 6.09 -14.69
N ASP A 448 11.33 5.84 -15.16
CA ASP A 448 12.23 4.80 -14.64
C ASP A 448 12.61 5.01 -13.16
N VAL A 449 12.89 6.28 -12.80
CA VAL A 449 13.19 6.63 -11.41
C VAL A 449 11.98 6.40 -10.52
N LEU A 450 10.80 6.78 -11.01
CA LEU A 450 9.56 6.64 -10.28
C LEU A 450 9.15 5.15 -10.16
N SER A 451 9.24 4.36 -11.24
CA SER A 451 8.87 2.94 -11.25
C SER A 451 9.71 2.11 -10.28
N SER A 452 11.04 2.31 -10.29
CA SER A 452 11.96 1.53 -9.45
C SER A 452 11.74 1.80 -7.95
N VAL A 453 11.55 3.06 -7.55
CA VAL A 453 11.26 3.44 -6.16
C VAL A 453 9.88 2.96 -5.74
N PHE A 454 8.89 3.07 -6.63
CA PHE A 454 7.54 2.59 -6.39
C PHE A 454 7.52 1.07 -6.15
N SER A 455 8.09 0.28 -7.05
CA SER A 455 8.12 -1.18 -6.93
C SER A 455 8.85 -1.63 -5.66
N PHE A 456 9.97 -0.99 -5.30
CA PHE A 456 10.64 -1.28 -4.03
C PHE A 456 9.71 -1.07 -2.84
N SER A 457 9.04 0.08 -2.82
CA SER A 457 8.13 0.51 -1.74
C SER A 457 7.01 -0.51 -1.55
N THR A 458 6.33 -0.89 -2.62
CA THR A 458 5.23 -1.86 -2.59
C THR A 458 5.70 -3.26 -2.17
N LEU A 459 6.80 -3.76 -2.75
CA LEU A 459 7.36 -5.08 -2.39
C LEU A 459 7.73 -5.16 -0.91
N PHE A 460 8.26 -4.07 -0.33
CA PHE A 460 8.59 -4.00 1.09
C PHE A 460 7.34 -4.08 1.98
N ILE A 461 6.27 -3.35 1.64
CA ILE A 461 5.00 -3.42 2.40
C ILE A 461 4.42 -4.83 2.33
N PHE A 462 4.44 -5.47 1.17
CA PHE A 462 3.87 -6.80 1.02
C PHE A 462 4.67 -7.89 1.74
N MET A 463 5.99 -7.75 1.78
CA MET A 463 6.84 -8.56 2.65
C MET A 463 6.45 -8.36 4.12
N LEU A 464 6.26 -7.11 4.59
CA LEU A 464 5.80 -6.84 5.96
C LEU A 464 4.42 -7.44 6.25
N MET A 465 3.51 -7.42 5.27
CA MET A 465 2.18 -8.03 5.41
C MET A 465 2.26 -9.56 5.54
N ALA A 466 3.13 -10.23 4.80
CA ALA A 466 3.38 -11.66 4.96
C ALA A 466 3.97 -11.97 6.35
N VAL A 467 4.91 -11.14 6.83
CA VAL A 467 5.43 -11.24 8.21
C VAL A 467 4.31 -11.03 9.23
N ALA A 468 3.43 -10.05 9.03
CA ALA A 468 2.32 -9.75 9.93
C ALA A 468 1.33 -10.92 10.04
N VAL A 469 1.02 -11.64 8.94
CA VAL A 469 0.20 -12.87 9.00
C VAL A 469 0.88 -13.93 9.87
N LEU A 470 2.19 -14.13 9.71
CA LEU A 470 2.93 -15.10 10.53
C LEU A 470 2.94 -14.70 12.01
N VAL A 471 3.19 -13.42 12.32
CA VAL A 471 3.13 -12.90 13.69
C VAL A 471 1.74 -13.11 14.27
N ARG A 472 0.68 -12.75 13.55
CA ARG A 472 -0.71 -12.93 13.98
C ARG A 472 -1.05 -14.39 14.30
N ARG A 473 -0.52 -15.34 13.53
CA ARG A 473 -0.83 -16.77 13.68
C ARG A 473 -0.13 -17.42 14.88
N TYR A 474 1.11 -17.01 15.15
CA TYR A 474 2.01 -17.70 16.09
C TYR A 474 2.32 -16.89 17.36
N TYR A 475 2.00 -15.59 17.39
CA TYR A 475 2.26 -14.72 18.52
C TYR A 475 1.02 -13.94 18.94
N VAL A 476 0.67 -14.07 20.22
CA VAL A 476 -0.31 -13.25 20.92
C VAL A 476 0.35 -12.75 22.21
N LYS A 477 0.29 -11.44 22.43
CA LYS A 477 0.85 -10.78 23.61
C LYS A 477 0.24 -11.40 24.88
N ASP A 478 1.07 -11.64 25.89
CA ASP A 478 0.71 -12.17 27.21
C ASP A 478 0.12 -13.60 27.25
N VAL A 479 -0.19 -14.21 26.10
CA VAL A 479 -0.69 -15.60 25.99
C VAL A 479 0.42 -16.57 25.55
N THR A 480 1.39 -16.09 24.78
CA THR A 480 2.41 -16.96 24.17
C THR A 480 3.56 -17.22 25.14
N PRO A 481 3.91 -18.49 25.44
CA PRO A 481 5.08 -18.81 26.25
C PRO A 481 6.36 -18.24 25.66
N ARG A 482 7.28 -17.75 26.50
CA ARG A 482 8.56 -17.17 26.05
C ARG A 482 9.36 -18.12 25.16
N ASN A 483 9.30 -19.44 25.43
CA ASN A 483 9.97 -20.45 24.62
C ASN A 483 9.40 -20.54 23.20
N ASP A 484 8.07 -20.56 23.06
CA ASP A 484 7.40 -20.58 21.75
C ASP A 484 7.70 -19.31 20.96
N HIS A 485 7.73 -18.16 21.66
CA HIS A 485 8.05 -16.87 21.05
C HIS A 485 9.49 -16.82 20.50
N VAL A 486 10.48 -17.29 21.28
CA VAL A 486 11.88 -17.34 20.83
C VAL A 486 12.05 -18.30 19.66
N LYS A 487 11.39 -19.46 19.68
CA LYS A 487 11.40 -20.41 18.55
C LYS A 487 10.77 -19.81 17.29
N PHE A 488 9.65 -19.10 17.44
CA PHE A 488 9.01 -18.40 16.34
C PHE A 488 9.93 -17.34 15.72
N LEU A 489 10.54 -16.48 16.55
CA LEU A 489 11.50 -15.47 16.08
C LEU A 489 12.72 -16.11 15.42
N GLY A 490 13.23 -17.22 15.96
CA GLY A 490 14.32 -17.99 15.35
C GLY A 490 13.96 -18.51 13.96
N CYS A 491 12.76 -19.11 13.79
CA CYS A 491 12.30 -19.58 12.49
C CYS A 491 12.12 -18.42 11.50
N LEU A 492 11.54 -17.30 11.95
CA LEU A 492 11.36 -16.11 11.13
C LEU A 492 12.70 -15.52 10.68
N PHE A 493 13.69 -15.46 11.59
CA PHE A 493 15.03 -15.00 11.27
C PHE A 493 15.73 -15.90 10.25
N VAL A 494 15.58 -17.23 10.36
CA VAL A 494 16.12 -18.18 9.38
C VAL A 494 15.48 -17.95 8.01
N ILE A 495 14.14 -17.83 7.93
CA ILE A 495 13.43 -17.57 6.66
C ILE A 495 13.91 -16.25 6.02
N PHE A 496 14.02 -15.20 6.81
CA PHE A 496 14.44 -13.88 6.33
C PHE A 496 15.90 -13.88 5.89
N GLY A 497 16.80 -14.42 6.72
CA GLY A 497 18.24 -14.52 6.45
C GLY A 497 18.55 -15.42 5.26
N SER A 498 17.85 -16.54 5.10
CA SER A 498 18.00 -17.40 3.93
C SER A 498 17.51 -16.74 2.65
N SER A 499 16.42 -15.97 2.72
CA SER A 499 15.90 -15.21 1.57
C SER A 499 16.88 -14.13 1.12
N ILE A 500 17.42 -13.35 2.07
CA ILE A 500 18.51 -12.39 1.78
C ILE A 500 19.73 -13.10 1.21
N GLY A 501 20.10 -14.26 1.77
CA GLY A 501 21.21 -15.07 1.28
C GLY A 501 21.07 -15.42 -0.20
N VAL A 502 19.91 -15.93 -0.62
CA VAL A 502 19.62 -16.22 -2.04
C VAL A 502 19.78 -14.97 -2.90
N THR A 503 19.18 -13.86 -2.46
CA THR A 503 19.24 -12.58 -3.19
C THR A 503 20.67 -12.07 -3.34
N VAL A 504 21.49 -12.15 -2.29
CA VAL A 504 22.90 -11.73 -2.34
C VAL A 504 23.71 -12.63 -3.27
N PHE A 505 23.53 -13.95 -3.21
CA PHE A 505 24.18 -14.86 -4.16
C PHE A 505 23.79 -14.57 -5.61
N TRP A 506 22.51 -14.25 -5.83
CA TRP A 506 21.99 -13.82 -7.13
C TRP A 506 22.65 -12.53 -7.63
N CYS A 507 22.70 -11.49 -6.78
CA CYS A 507 23.28 -10.21 -7.15
C CYS A 507 24.79 -10.28 -7.41
N LEU A 508 25.52 -11.10 -6.64
CA LEU A 508 26.99 -11.21 -6.74
C LEU A 508 27.45 -12.04 -7.95
N ASN A 509 26.54 -12.73 -8.65
CA ASN A 509 26.84 -13.57 -9.81
C ASN A 509 27.99 -14.59 -9.58
N LYS A 510 28.23 -14.98 -8.32
CA LYS A 510 29.22 -16.01 -7.96
C LYS A 510 28.58 -17.37 -8.25
N GLY A 511 28.79 -17.86 -9.47
CA GLY A 511 28.10 -19.00 -10.11
C GLY A 511 28.25 -20.38 -9.47
N GLY A 512 28.03 -20.52 -8.16
CA GLY A 512 27.95 -21.80 -7.47
C GLY A 512 26.49 -22.16 -7.13
N TRP A 513 25.97 -23.23 -7.74
CA TRP A 513 24.65 -23.79 -7.41
C TRP A 513 24.52 -24.16 -5.92
N ILE A 514 25.64 -24.47 -5.27
CA ILE A 514 25.75 -24.82 -3.85
C ILE A 514 25.18 -23.71 -2.96
N GLY A 515 25.43 -22.43 -3.28
CA GLY A 515 24.91 -21.30 -2.50
C GLY A 515 23.38 -21.32 -2.44
N TYR A 516 22.74 -21.46 -3.60
CA TYR A 516 21.28 -21.54 -3.70
C TYR A 516 20.70 -22.76 -2.99
N VAL A 517 21.35 -23.93 -3.09
CA VAL A 517 20.91 -25.14 -2.39
C VAL A 517 21.00 -24.95 -0.88
N VAL A 518 22.12 -24.45 -0.36
CA VAL A 518 22.31 -24.23 1.07
C VAL A 518 21.27 -23.26 1.60
N THR A 519 21.09 -22.10 0.97
CA THR A 519 20.10 -21.12 1.40
C THR A 519 18.67 -21.62 1.24
N GLY A 520 18.37 -22.39 0.19
CA GLY A 520 17.07 -23.01 -0.02
C GLY A 520 16.73 -24.04 1.07
N VAL A 521 17.71 -24.84 1.48
CA VAL A 521 17.56 -25.79 2.60
C VAL A 521 17.31 -25.04 3.91
N PHE A 522 18.03 -23.94 4.18
CA PHE A 522 17.75 -23.12 5.36
C PHE A 522 16.35 -22.52 5.35
N TRP A 523 15.89 -22.04 4.19
CA TRP A 523 14.51 -21.56 4.05
C TRP A 523 13.50 -22.67 4.37
N LEU A 524 13.70 -23.88 3.81
CA LEU A 524 12.87 -25.04 4.11
C LEU A 524 12.87 -25.41 5.59
N ILE A 525 14.04 -25.41 6.24
CA ILE A 525 14.18 -25.69 7.68
C ILE A 525 13.43 -24.65 8.51
N GLY A 526 13.57 -23.36 8.19
CA GLY A 526 12.87 -22.28 8.88
C GLY A 526 11.34 -22.40 8.74
N THR A 527 10.86 -22.66 7.53
CA THR A 527 9.42 -22.83 7.26
C THR A 527 8.87 -24.10 7.90
N LEU A 528 9.59 -25.23 7.83
CA LEU A 528 9.19 -26.49 8.46
C LEU A 528 9.21 -26.38 9.99
N GLY A 529 10.24 -25.76 10.56
CA GLY A 529 10.31 -25.47 11.99
C GLY A 529 9.12 -24.64 12.47
N MET A 530 8.72 -23.63 11.69
CA MET A 530 7.53 -22.83 11.96
C MET A 530 6.22 -23.63 11.83
N ALA A 531 6.16 -24.59 10.91
CA ALA A 531 4.98 -25.44 10.72
C ALA A 531 4.68 -26.33 11.95
N PHE A 532 5.71 -26.71 12.71
CA PHE A 532 5.56 -27.49 13.95
C PHE A 532 5.24 -26.66 15.20
N LEU A 533 5.29 -25.33 15.12
CA LEU A 533 4.93 -24.49 16.25
C LEU A 533 3.41 -24.45 16.49
N PRO A 534 2.95 -24.34 17.75
CA PRO A 534 1.54 -24.24 18.06
C PRO A 534 0.97 -22.93 17.53
N ARG A 535 -0.04 -23.01 16.66
CA ARG A 535 -0.79 -21.83 16.19
C ARG A 535 -1.64 -21.29 17.34
N LYS A 536 -1.48 -20.01 17.66
CA LYS A 536 -2.19 -19.34 18.77
C LYS A 536 -3.50 -18.68 18.32
N ARG A 537 -3.60 -18.28 17.05
CA ARG A 537 -4.81 -17.70 16.46
C ARG A 537 -5.24 -18.47 15.21
N SER A 538 -6.53 -18.79 15.14
CA SER A 538 -7.17 -19.29 13.92
C SER A 538 -7.87 -18.13 13.19
N PRO A 539 -7.94 -18.17 11.84
CA PRO A 539 -8.67 -17.17 11.06
C PRO A 539 -10.17 -17.28 11.36
N LYS A 540 -10.89 -16.16 11.40
CA LYS A 540 -12.32 -16.18 11.75
C LYS A 540 -13.19 -16.76 10.65
N VAL A 541 -12.94 -16.36 9.39
CA VAL A 541 -13.75 -16.78 8.24
C VAL A 541 -12.90 -17.20 7.05
N TRP A 542 -11.98 -16.34 6.63
CA TRP A 542 -11.08 -16.62 5.52
C TRP A 542 -9.65 -16.57 6.03
N GLY A 543 -8.85 -17.59 5.69
CA GLY A 543 -7.45 -17.64 6.07
C GLY A 543 -6.56 -18.02 4.89
N VAL A 544 -5.33 -17.54 4.92
CA VAL A 544 -4.31 -17.88 3.93
C VAL A 544 -4.15 -19.41 3.89
N PRO A 545 -4.19 -20.03 2.70
CA PRO A 545 -3.98 -21.46 2.58
C PRO A 545 -2.53 -21.82 2.96
N LEU A 546 -2.30 -23.06 3.39
CA LEU A 546 -0.96 -23.62 3.61
C LEU A 546 -0.01 -22.80 4.50
N VAL A 547 -0.50 -22.01 5.47
CA VAL A 547 0.37 -21.31 6.44
C VAL A 547 1.24 -22.33 7.20
N PRO A 548 2.57 -22.16 7.32
CA PRO A 548 3.37 -20.95 7.02
C PRO A 548 3.98 -20.89 5.61
N TRP A 549 3.77 -21.89 4.75
CA TRP A 549 4.41 -22.01 3.44
C TRP A 549 4.13 -20.82 2.51
N LEU A 550 2.87 -20.47 2.28
CA LEU A 550 2.53 -19.36 1.37
C LEU A 550 3.06 -17.99 1.86
N PRO A 551 2.89 -17.60 3.14
CA PRO A 551 3.52 -16.37 3.64
C PRO A 551 5.06 -16.41 3.59
N SER A 552 5.69 -17.55 3.92
CA SER A 552 7.16 -17.67 3.83
C SER A 552 7.67 -17.55 2.39
N LEU A 553 6.90 -18.04 1.41
CA LEU A 553 7.21 -17.92 -0.01
C LEU A 553 7.01 -16.48 -0.49
N SER A 554 5.98 -15.79 0.02
CA SER A 554 5.77 -14.37 -0.25
C SER A 554 6.95 -13.51 0.25
N ILE A 555 7.44 -13.77 1.47
CA ILE A 555 8.64 -13.12 2.01
C ILE A 555 9.83 -13.35 1.08
N PHE A 556 10.07 -14.60 0.68
CA PHE A 556 11.16 -14.96 -0.20
C PHE A 556 11.10 -14.23 -1.56
N ILE A 557 9.97 -14.32 -2.28
CA ILE A 557 9.85 -13.73 -3.61
C ILE A 557 9.94 -12.20 -3.54
N ASN A 558 9.31 -11.56 -2.55
CA ASN A 558 9.40 -10.11 -2.40
C ASN A 558 10.83 -9.63 -2.12
N ILE A 559 11.58 -10.30 -1.23
CA ILE A 559 12.99 -9.98 -0.97
C ILE A 559 13.86 -10.23 -2.21
N PHE A 560 13.58 -11.29 -2.96
CA PHE A 560 14.30 -11.62 -4.18
C PHE A 560 14.09 -10.57 -5.29
N LEU A 561 12.85 -10.14 -5.50
CA LEU A 561 12.53 -9.09 -6.47
C LEU A 561 13.11 -7.74 -6.04
N ILE A 562 13.10 -7.41 -4.75
CA ILE A 562 13.75 -6.19 -4.22
C ILE A 562 15.23 -6.15 -4.61
N GLY A 563 15.97 -7.25 -4.43
CA GLY A 563 17.39 -7.28 -4.82
C GLY A 563 17.62 -7.26 -6.34
N SER A 564 16.59 -7.54 -7.13
CA SER A 564 16.65 -7.50 -8.59
C SER A 564 16.45 -6.09 -9.17
N LEU A 565 15.98 -5.10 -8.38
CA LEU A 565 15.78 -3.70 -8.81
C LEU A 565 17.10 -2.91 -8.98
N GLY A 566 18.24 -3.51 -8.66
CA GLY A 566 19.55 -2.88 -8.77
C GLY A 566 19.90 -1.94 -7.61
N VAL A 567 21.18 -1.60 -7.51
CA VAL A 567 21.74 -0.85 -6.35
C VAL A 567 21.22 0.59 -6.28
N VAL A 568 20.92 1.20 -7.43
CA VAL A 568 20.42 2.59 -7.50
C VAL A 568 19.03 2.70 -6.87
N ALA A 569 18.14 1.73 -7.12
CA ALA A 569 16.81 1.70 -6.52
C ALA A 569 16.88 1.57 -4.98
N ILE A 570 17.79 0.72 -4.48
CA ILE A 570 18.04 0.55 -3.04
C ILE A 570 18.46 1.89 -2.42
N TRP A 571 19.43 2.59 -3.01
CA TRP A 571 19.88 3.89 -2.48
C TRP A 571 18.78 4.94 -2.48
N ARG A 572 18.00 5.05 -3.57
CA ARG A 572 16.87 5.98 -3.64
C ARG A 572 15.87 5.72 -2.51
N PHE A 573 15.52 4.45 -2.28
CA PHE A 573 14.62 4.05 -1.21
C PHE A 573 15.18 4.32 0.19
N VAL A 574 16.46 4.00 0.43
CA VAL A 574 17.12 4.23 1.71
C VAL A 574 17.18 5.72 2.04
N ILE A 575 17.49 6.57 1.06
CA ILE A 575 17.50 8.02 1.23
C ILE A 575 16.09 8.53 1.60
N ALA A 576 15.06 8.12 0.85
CA ALA A 576 13.68 8.50 1.14
C ALA A 576 13.24 8.03 2.54
N SER A 577 13.57 6.79 2.91
CA SER A 577 13.29 6.23 4.24
C SER A 577 14.03 6.96 5.36
N ALA A 578 15.27 7.40 5.12
CA ALA A 578 16.04 8.18 6.08
C ALA A 578 15.39 9.53 6.36
N VAL A 579 14.89 10.23 5.33
CA VAL A 579 14.14 11.49 5.49
C VAL A 579 12.89 11.27 6.35
N MET A 580 12.15 10.17 6.11
CA MET A 580 10.98 9.84 6.92
C MET A 580 11.32 9.48 8.36
N LEU A 581 12.45 8.81 8.61
CA LEU A 581 12.94 8.54 9.97
C LEU A 581 13.39 9.80 10.70
N VAL A 582 13.98 10.77 9.99
CA VAL A 582 14.30 12.07 10.59
C VAL A 582 13.02 12.77 11.07
N TYR A 583 11.97 12.78 10.25
CA TYR A 583 10.66 13.32 10.67
C TYR A 583 10.08 12.56 11.88
N TYR A 584 10.26 11.24 11.95
CA TYR A 584 9.80 10.45 13.08
C TYR A 584 10.45 10.88 14.39
N VAL A 585 11.79 10.97 14.38
CA VAL A 585 12.60 11.27 15.56
C VAL A 585 12.34 12.70 16.03
N LEU A 586 12.11 13.64 15.12
CA LEU A 586 11.90 15.05 15.44
C LEU A 586 10.45 15.41 15.78
N VAL A 587 9.47 14.68 15.24
CA VAL A 587 8.05 15.03 15.35
C VAL A 587 7.19 13.81 15.71
N GLY A 588 7.20 12.77 14.87
CA GLY A 588 6.25 11.66 14.96
C GLY A 588 6.27 10.87 16.28
N VAL A 589 7.45 10.67 16.88
CA VAL A 589 7.57 9.99 18.18
C VAL A 589 6.97 10.80 19.32
N HIS A 590 7.02 12.13 19.22
CA HIS A 590 6.51 13.03 20.26
C HIS A 590 5.00 13.14 20.18
N THR A 591 4.44 13.34 18.98
CA THR A 591 2.99 13.40 18.78
C THR A 591 2.32 12.09 19.20
N THR A 592 2.86 10.95 18.77
CA THR A 592 2.27 9.63 19.08
C THR A 592 2.42 9.24 20.55
N TYR A 593 3.46 9.70 21.23
CA TYR A 593 3.66 9.50 22.68
C TYR A 593 2.65 10.30 23.50
N ASP A 594 2.47 11.59 23.17
CA ASP A 594 1.55 12.47 23.89
C ASP A 594 0.10 11.97 23.77
N VAL A 595 -0.29 11.45 22.61
CA VAL A 595 -1.63 10.87 22.39
C VAL A 595 -1.86 9.58 23.21
N SER A 596 -0.82 8.76 23.42
CA SER A 596 -0.95 7.57 24.28
C SER A 596 -0.90 7.88 25.76
N HIS A 597 -0.37 9.04 26.15
CA HIS A 597 -0.21 9.47 27.54
C HIS A 597 -0.91 10.82 27.81
N PRO A 598 -2.26 10.88 27.70
CA PRO A 598 -3.00 12.14 27.80
C PRO A 598 -3.00 12.81 29.18
N GLU A 599 -2.42 12.20 30.23
CA GLU A 599 -2.44 12.70 31.63
C GLU A 599 -1.06 12.95 32.27
N GLU A 600 0.04 13.03 31.50
CA GLU A 600 1.32 13.52 32.04
C GLU A 600 1.63 14.95 31.55
N PRO A 601 1.13 16.01 32.21
CA PRO A 601 1.73 17.31 32.07
C PRO A 601 3.14 17.27 32.70
N GLU A 602 4.16 16.98 31.88
CA GLU A 602 5.57 17.01 32.27
C GLU A 602 6.09 18.44 32.49
N LEU A 603 5.44 19.25 33.33
CA LEU A 603 5.98 20.52 33.83
C LEU A 603 5.43 20.78 35.24
N LYS A 604 5.90 20.02 36.22
CA LYS A 604 5.85 20.39 37.66
C LYS A 604 7.18 20.18 38.40
N ILE A 605 8.31 20.07 37.67
CA ILE A 605 9.63 19.87 38.31
C ILE A 605 10.41 21.20 38.46
N GLU A 606 10.01 22.29 37.79
CA GLU A 606 10.68 23.60 38.00
C GLU A 606 10.01 24.51 39.05
N GLU A 607 8.71 24.36 39.34
CA GLU A 607 8.07 25.13 40.43
C GLU A 607 8.40 24.60 41.84
N GLY A 608 8.89 23.36 41.95
CA GLY A 608 9.31 22.77 43.23
C GLY A 608 10.66 23.26 43.75
N LYS A 609 11.49 23.89 42.91
CA LYS A 609 12.80 24.44 43.33
C LYS A 609 12.80 25.96 43.51
N ALA A 610 11.80 26.66 43.00
CA ALA A 610 11.63 28.10 43.24
C ALA A 610 10.99 28.41 44.61
N ASN A 611 10.22 27.47 45.18
CA ASN A 611 9.49 27.68 46.43
C ASN A 611 10.22 27.20 47.71
N GLU A 612 11.40 26.56 47.62
CA GLU A 612 12.20 26.19 48.80
C GLU A 612 13.16 27.31 49.27
N ASN A 613 13.35 28.38 48.48
CA ASN A 613 14.27 29.48 48.79
C ASN A 613 13.61 30.78 49.32
N GLN A 614 12.32 30.76 49.68
CA GLN A 614 11.64 31.92 50.29
C GLN A 614 11.06 31.67 51.69
N GLY A 615 11.46 30.57 52.35
CA GLY A 615 10.93 30.18 53.67
C GLY A 615 11.91 30.25 54.84
N THR A 616 12.98 31.04 54.76
CA THR A 616 13.86 31.32 55.93
C THR A 616 14.22 32.80 56.00
N SER A 617 13.35 33.57 56.67
CA SER A 617 13.71 34.80 57.40
C SER A 617 12.81 34.91 58.61
#